data_AF-N4WL37-F1
#
_entry.id   AF-N4WL37-F1
#
_cell.length_a   1.000
_cell.length_b   1.000
_cell.length_c   1.000
_cell.angle_alpha   90.00
_cell.angle_beta   90.00
_cell.angle_gamma   90.00
#
_symmetry.space_group_name_H-M   'P 1'
#
loop_
_entity.id
_entity.type
_entity.pdbx_description
1 polymer ?
#
loop_
_entity_poly.entity_id
_entity_poly.type
_entity_poly.pdbx_seq_one_letter_code
_entity_poly.pdbx_strand_id
1 'polypeptide(L)'
;MELCVNSDGDYQRTVENGVKLVKHLLDKHNLSINDVKQHHDWYPKNCPAQLRARKKGISWDDFLLMVQGKSIDAPEHKVKSATDDNNGANLTVDGYWGTKTTTALQKSLDTVVDGVISGQVHNQATDAVVSGITFGGGGSLVIETLQRKIGSTDDGLLGPNTVSALQEYLGTVVDGVISDPSLVVKALQRALNAGNL
;
A
#
# COMPACT_ATOMS: atom_id res chain seq x y z
N MET A 1 20.43 14.36 -9.98
CA MET A 1 20.84 14.21 -8.57
C MET A 1 20.86 12.73 -8.26
N GLU A 2 21.81 12.27 -7.45
CA GLU A 2 21.83 10.91 -6.90
C GLU A 2 21.62 10.98 -5.38
N LEU A 3 20.86 10.04 -4.83
CA LEU A 3 20.72 9.83 -3.39
C LEU A 3 21.44 8.54 -3.02
N CYS A 4 22.57 8.67 -2.34
CA CYS A 4 23.38 7.52 -1.94
C CYS A 4 22.65 6.71 -0.87
N VAL A 5 22.41 5.43 -1.12
CA VAL A 5 21.77 4.52 -0.17
C VAL A 5 22.73 3.39 0.13
N ASN A 6 23.35 3.43 1.32
CA ASN A 6 24.23 2.39 1.84
C ASN A 6 23.53 1.63 2.98
N SER A 7 23.98 0.42 3.29
CA SER A 7 23.37 -0.43 4.33
C SER A 7 23.54 0.11 5.74
N ASP A 8 24.61 0.88 5.98
CA ASP A 8 24.97 1.55 7.23
C ASP A 8 24.47 3.00 7.31
N GLY A 9 23.86 3.52 6.24
CA GLY A 9 23.39 4.90 6.14
C GLY A 9 21.98 5.12 6.68
N ASP A 10 21.73 6.30 7.24
CA ASP A 10 20.38 6.74 7.59
C ASP A 10 19.60 7.13 6.34
N TYR A 11 18.72 6.23 5.92
CA TYR A 11 17.89 6.40 4.73
C TYR A 11 16.92 7.58 4.86
N GLN A 12 16.22 7.74 6.00
CA GLN A 12 15.24 8.82 6.16
C GLN A 12 15.95 10.17 6.11
N ARG A 13 17.09 10.29 6.80
CA ARG A 13 17.92 11.50 6.74
C ARG A 13 18.44 11.79 5.34
N THR A 14 18.81 10.75 4.58
CA THR A 14 19.24 10.89 3.19
C THR A 14 18.12 11.46 2.34
N VAL A 15 16.89 10.97 2.52
CA VAL A 15 15.71 11.47 1.80
C VAL A 15 15.40 12.92 2.19
N GLU A 16 15.42 13.28 3.48
CA GLU A 16 15.25 14.66 3.95
C GLU A 16 16.28 15.62 3.35
N ASN A 17 17.54 15.20 3.27
CA ASN A 17 18.59 16.00 2.66
C ASN A 17 18.36 16.14 1.15
N GLY A 18 17.91 15.08 0.50
CA GLY A 18 17.46 15.10 -0.90
C GLY A 18 16.35 16.12 -1.14
N VAL A 19 15.32 16.14 -0.29
CA VAL A 19 14.22 17.10 -0.33
C VAL A 19 14.73 18.54 -0.27
N LYS A 20 15.61 18.85 0.71
CA LYS A 20 16.21 20.19 0.86
C LYS A 20 16.98 20.60 -0.39
N LEU A 21 17.76 19.68 -0.95
CA LEU A 21 18.54 19.94 -2.16
C LEU A 21 17.64 20.17 -3.38
N VAL A 22 16.61 19.33 -3.60
CA VAL A 22 15.65 19.53 -4.70
C VAL A 22 14.98 20.89 -4.57
N LYS A 23 14.48 21.25 -3.38
CA LYS A 23 13.84 22.55 -3.14
C LYS A 23 14.76 23.72 -3.49
N HIS A 24 16.02 23.67 -3.03
CA HIS A 24 17.01 24.68 -3.40
C HIS A 24 17.25 24.78 -4.91
N LEU A 25 17.29 23.64 -5.62
CA LEU A 25 17.48 23.61 -7.06
C LEU A 25 16.25 24.14 -7.82
N LEU A 26 15.04 23.83 -7.37
CA LEU A 26 13.81 24.36 -7.96
C LEU A 26 13.79 25.89 -7.88
N ASP A 27 14.04 26.45 -6.69
CA ASP A 27 14.08 27.90 -6.46
C ASP A 27 15.19 28.57 -7.29
N LYS A 28 16.40 28.00 -7.27
CA LYS A 28 17.58 28.54 -7.97
C LYS A 28 17.40 28.59 -9.49
N HIS A 29 16.69 27.63 -10.06
CA HIS A 29 16.55 27.46 -11.50
C HIS A 29 15.18 27.85 -12.03
N ASN A 30 14.30 28.42 -11.19
CA ASN A 30 12.92 28.78 -11.55
C ASN A 30 12.16 27.59 -12.17
N LEU A 31 12.34 26.41 -11.56
CA LEU A 31 11.67 25.16 -11.94
C LEU A 31 10.51 24.87 -11.00
N SER A 32 9.56 24.07 -11.47
CA SER A 32 8.41 23.62 -10.70
C SER A 32 8.56 22.16 -10.27
N ILE A 33 7.68 21.71 -9.38
CA ILE A 33 7.64 20.28 -8.98
C ILE A 33 7.42 19.34 -10.18
N ASN A 34 6.76 19.80 -11.25
CA ASN A 34 6.51 18.99 -12.44
C ASN A 34 7.80 18.65 -13.21
N ASP A 35 8.85 19.43 -12.98
CA ASP A 35 10.19 19.27 -13.55
C ASP A 35 11.05 18.28 -12.74
N VAL A 36 10.57 17.87 -11.56
CA VAL A 36 11.19 16.79 -10.78
C VAL A 36 10.73 15.46 -11.35
N LYS A 37 11.66 14.76 -11.99
CA LYS A 37 11.45 13.45 -12.60
C LYS A 37 12.40 12.42 -12.01
N GLN A 38 11.98 11.16 -12.06
CA GLN A 38 12.82 10.02 -11.75
C GLN A 38 13.58 9.58 -13.01
N HIS A 39 14.71 8.89 -12.85
CA HIS A 39 15.46 8.36 -13.98
C HIS A 39 14.58 7.46 -14.88
N HIS A 40 13.64 6.74 -14.26
CA HIS A 40 12.64 5.93 -14.96
C HIS A 40 11.82 6.70 -16.02
N ASP A 41 11.59 8.00 -15.82
CA ASP A 41 10.77 8.81 -16.73
C ASP A 41 11.49 9.13 -18.05
N TRP A 42 12.82 8.98 -18.10
CA TRP A 42 13.65 9.24 -19.29
C TRP A 42 14.24 7.98 -19.90
N TYR A 43 14.47 6.95 -19.09
CA TYR A 43 15.04 5.68 -19.53
C TYR A 43 14.54 4.57 -18.61
N PRO A 44 14.20 3.36 -19.12
CA PRO A 44 13.56 2.29 -18.36
C PRO A 44 14.52 1.59 -17.36
N LYS A 45 15.08 2.38 -16.45
CA LYS A 45 15.85 1.96 -15.27
C LYS A 45 14.94 2.04 -14.06
N ASN A 46 15.09 1.10 -13.13
CA ASN A 46 14.36 1.12 -11.87
C ASN A 46 15.03 2.07 -10.87
N CYS A 47 15.23 3.34 -11.24
CA CYS A 47 15.85 4.35 -10.39
C CYS A 47 14.92 5.57 -10.26
N PRO A 48 14.68 6.09 -9.03
CA PRO A 48 15.27 5.67 -7.75
C PRO A 48 14.57 4.43 -7.15
N ALA A 49 15.27 3.29 -7.12
CA ALA A 49 14.70 1.99 -6.73
C ALA A 49 14.05 2.02 -5.34
N GLN A 50 14.68 2.71 -4.39
CA GLN A 50 14.29 2.67 -2.98
C GLN A 50 13.02 3.49 -2.70
N LEU A 51 12.88 4.66 -3.35
CA LEU A 51 11.66 5.46 -3.28
C LEU A 51 10.51 4.78 -4.06
N ARG A 52 10.81 4.15 -5.19
CA ARG A 52 9.84 3.33 -5.94
C ARG A 52 9.38 2.11 -5.15
N ALA A 53 10.27 1.54 -4.33
CA ALA A 53 10.00 0.43 -3.42
C ALA A 53 9.49 0.87 -2.04
N ARG A 54 9.18 2.16 -1.82
CA ARG A 54 8.68 2.69 -0.55
C ARG A 54 9.55 2.34 0.68
N LYS A 55 10.87 2.31 0.52
CA LYS A 55 11.78 1.97 1.61
C LYS A 55 11.53 2.86 2.82
N LYS A 56 11.43 2.25 4.00
CA LYS A 56 11.15 2.94 5.28
C LYS A 56 9.87 3.79 5.24
N GLY A 57 8.89 3.40 4.43
CA GLY A 57 7.59 4.06 4.34
C GLY A 57 7.61 5.36 3.51
N ILE A 58 8.69 5.65 2.77
CA ILE A 58 8.77 6.86 1.95
C ILE A 58 8.76 6.47 0.47
N SER A 59 7.68 6.82 -0.22
CA SER A 59 7.52 6.62 -1.66
C SER A 59 8.09 7.78 -2.49
N TRP A 60 8.12 7.59 -3.81
CA TRP A 60 8.40 8.69 -4.75
C TRP A 60 7.39 9.84 -4.62
N ASP A 61 6.12 9.53 -4.39
CA ASP A 61 5.08 10.56 -4.24
C ASP A 61 5.24 11.31 -2.91
N ASP A 62 5.56 10.60 -1.82
CA ASP A 62 5.88 11.22 -0.53
C ASP A 62 7.08 12.15 -0.65
N PHE A 63 8.11 11.73 -1.38
CA PHE A 63 9.25 12.58 -1.70
C PHE A 63 8.84 13.87 -2.42
N LEU A 64 7.96 13.80 -3.43
CA LEU A 64 7.44 14.99 -4.11
C LEU A 64 6.62 15.89 -3.18
N LEU A 65 5.81 15.32 -2.28
CA LEU A 65 5.05 16.07 -1.27
C LEU A 65 5.98 16.79 -0.29
N MET A 66 7.03 16.11 0.20
CA MET A 66 8.07 16.71 1.04
C MET A 66 8.76 17.88 0.33
N VAL A 67 9.09 17.75 -0.97
CA VAL A 67 9.71 18.83 -1.77
C VAL A 67 8.79 20.06 -1.85
N GLN A 68 7.48 19.85 -1.97
CA GLN A 68 6.48 20.93 -1.95
C GLN A 68 6.33 21.58 -0.57
N GLY A 69 7.07 21.13 0.45
CA GLY A 69 7.00 21.66 1.81
C GLY A 69 5.76 21.22 2.57
N LYS A 70 5.07 20.16 2.12
CA LYS A 70 4.00 19.53 2.88
C LYS A 70 4.62 18.67 3.97
N SER A 71 4.19 18.86 5.21
CA SER A 71 4.60 17.96 6.29
C SER A 71 4.05 16.58 6.00
N ILE A 72 4.94 15.59 6.00
CA ILE A 72 4.58 14.19 6.17
C ILE A 72 4.75 13.87 7.65
N ASP A 73 3.85 14.42 8.47
CA ASP A 73 3.67 13.87 9.82
C ASP A 73 3.28 12.40 9.65
N ALA A 74 3.83 11.46 10.44
CA ALA A 74 3.45 10.05 10.36
C ALA A 74 1.91 9.94 10.30
N PRO A 75 1.34 9.25 9.29
CA PRO A 75 0.35 9.88 8.41
C PRO A 75 -0.96 10.18 9.12
N GLU A 76 -1.24 11.48 9.32
CA GLU A 76 -2.57 12.04 9.47
C GLU A 76 -2.97 12.68 8.12
N HIS A 77 -3.73 11.95 7.30
CA HIS A 77 -4.36 12.48 6.07
C HIS A 77 -5.73 13.10 6.43
N LYS A 78 -5.85 14.45 6.51
CA LYS A 78 -7.17 15.12 6.62
C LYS A 78 -7.65 15.76 5.31
N VAL A 79 -8.58 15.05 4.66
CA VAL A 79 -9.95 15.46 4.25
C VAL A 79 -10.15 16.80 3.52
N LYS A 80 -10.80 16.73 2.35
CA LYS A 80 -11.87 17.68 2.00
C LYS A 80 -13.23 17.00 2.20
N SER A 81 -14.05 17.66 3.02
CA SER A 81 -15.34 17.18 3.52
C SER A 81 -16.42 17.25 2.44
N ALA A 82 -17.20 16.17 2.33
CA ALA A 82 -18.61 16.22 1.99
C ALA A 82 -19.29 15.07 2.74
N THR A 83 -19.92 15.45 3.86
CA THR A 83 -21.07 14.83 4.54
C THR A 83 -21.48 13.43 4.06
N ASP A 84 -21.22 12.42 4.88
CA ASP A 84 -22.28 11.70 5.61
C ASP A 84 -21.64 10.64 6.52
N ASP A 85 -22.04 10.66 7.78
CA ASP A 85 -21.70 9.68 8.79
C ASP A 85 -22.22 8.30 8.38
N ASN A 86 -21.38 7.54 7.67
CA ASN A 86 -21.38 6.08 7.61
C ASN A 86 -19.99 5.66 7.12
N ASN A 87 -19.04 5.57 8.06
CA ASN A 87 -17.61 5.35 7.83
C ASN A 87 -17.25 3.91 7.40
N GLY A 88 -18.16 3.28 6.64
CA GLY A 88 -18.09 1.91 6.17
C GLY A 88 -17.90 1.85 4.67
N ALA A 89 -17.10 0.91 4.19
CA ALA A 89 -17.19 0.52 2.79
C ALA A 89 -18.64 0.05 2.51
N ASN A 90 -19.31 0.51 1.46
CA ASN A 90 -20.65 0.02 1.13
C ASN A 90 -20.53 -1.27 0.30
N LEU A 91 -19.93 -2.33 0.88
CA LEU A 91 -19.70 -3.60 0.18
C LEU A 91 -20.89 -4.55 0.35
N THR A 92 -21.18 -5.30 -0.71
CA THR A 92 -21.97 -6.53 -0.60
C THR A 92 -21.17 -7.57 0.19
N VAL A 93 -21.79 -8.20 1.19
CA VAL A 93 -21.17 -9.27 1.98
C VAL A 93 -21.40 -10.62 1.28
N ASP A 94 -20.77 -10.79 0.13
CA ASP A 94 -20.96 -11.95 -0.77
C ASP A 94 -19.95 -13.09 -0.51
N GLY A 95 -18.83 -12.82 0.15
CA GLY A 95 -17.76 -13.80 0.38
C GLY A 95 -16.80 -13.98 -0.79
N TYR A 96 -16.85 -13.09 -1.78
CA TYR A 96 -15.93 -13.05 -2.90
C TYR A 96 -14.92 -11.92 -2.76
N TRP A 97 -13.63 -12.25 -2.83
CA TRP A 97 -12.59 -11.23 -2.76
C TRP A 97 -12.34 -10.68 -4.15
N GLY A 98 -12.92 -9.52 -4.46
CA GLY A 98 -12.71 -8.81 -5.72
C GLY A 98 -12.18 -7.39 -5.55
N THR A 99 -12.09 -6.66 -6.66
CA THR A 99 -11.56 -5.28 -6.72
C THR A 99 -12.21 -4.36 -5.68
N LYS A 100 -13.53 -4.45 -5.45
CA LYS A 100 -14.20 -3.60 -4.44
C LYS A 100 -13.73 -3.90 -3.02
N THR A 101 -13.60 -5.17 -2.67
CA THR A 101 -13.05 -5.61 -1.37
C THR A 101 -11.61 -5.12 -1.23
N THR A 102 -10.79 -5.24 -2.28
CA THR A 102 -9.41 -4.72 -2.30
C THR A 102 -9.36 -3.20 -2.17
N THR A 103 -10.18 -2.44 -2.89
CA THR A 103 -10.26 -0.97 -2.79
C THR A 103 -10.65 -0.54 -1.37
N ALA A 104 -11.62 -1.22 -0.75
CA ALA A 104 -12.03 -0.95 0.62
C ALA A 104 -10.93 -1.29 1.62
N LEU A 105 -10.26 -2.43 1.44
CA LEU A 105 -9.09 -2.82 2.22
C LEU A 105 -7.98 -1.77 2.14
N GLN A 106 -7.66 -1.31 0.93
CA GLN A 106 -6.64 -0.28 0.72
C GLN A 106 -6.98 1.03 1.42
N LYS A 107 -8.25 1.46 1.36
CA LYS A 107 -8.74 2.63 2.11
C LYS A 107 -8.62 2.44 3.62
N SER A 108 -8.98 1.26 4.14
CA SER A 108 -8.93 0.98 5.58
C SER A 108 -7.50 0.89 6.13
N LEU A 109 -6.56 0.46 5.31
CA LEU A 109 -5.14 0.30 5.66
C LEU A 109 -4.28 1.51 5.29
N ASP A 110 -4.90 2.58 4.77
CA ASP A 110 -4.22 3.79 4.27
C ASP A 110 -3.08 3.47 3.29
N THR A 111 -3.35 2.59 2.33
CA THR A 111 -2.43 2.22 1.25
C THR A 111 -2.92 2.77 -0.09
N VAL A 112 -2.13 2.58 -1.17
CA VAL A 112 -2.53 3.00 -2.51
C VAL A 112 -3.86 2.36 -2.90
N VAL A 113 -4.84 3.20 -3.23
CA VAL A 113 -6.20 2.77 -3.62
C VAL A 113 -6.26 2.57 -5.13
N ASP A 114 -5.71 1.47 -5.62
CA ASP A 114 -5.74 1.08 -7.04
C ASP A 114 -6.67 -0.12 -7.32
N GLY A 115 -7.23 -0.73 -6.28
CA GLY A 115 -8.08 -1.92 -6.37
C GLY A 115 -7.34 -3.20 -6.73
N VAL A 116 -6.01 -3.22 -6.61
CA VAL A 116 -5.14 -4.32 -7.04
C VAL A 116 -4.27 -4.86 -5.91
N ILE A 117 -4.27 -6.18 -5.72
CA ILE A 117 -3.22 -6.89 -4.98
C ILE A 117 -2.11 -7.29 -5.96
N SER A 118 -1.03 -6.52 -5.98
CA SER A 118 0.05 -6.64 -6.98
C SER A 118 1.06 -7.74 -6.68
N GLY A 119 1.80 -8.19 -7.70
CA GLY A 119 3.02 -8.97 -7.52
C GLY A 119 2.84 -10.32 -6.83
N GLN A 120 1.66 -10.92 -6.94
CA GLN A 120 1.33 -12.18 -6.28
C GLN A 120 1.99 -13.39 -6.97
N VAL A 121 1.94 -14.54 -6.30
CA VAL A 121 2.33 -15.86 -6.83
C VAL A 121 1.13 -16.79 -6.80
N HIS A 122 0.99 -17.65 -7.80
CA HIS A 122 -0.13 -18.59 -7.87
C HIS A 122 -0.13 -19.56 -6.69
N ASN A 123 -1.24 -19.59 -5.97
CA ASN A 123 -1.55 -20.54 -4.91
C ASN A 123 -3.07 -20.53 -4.64
N GLN A 124 -3.51 -21.43 -3.76
CA GLN A 124 -4.92 -21.63 -3.44
C GLN A 124 -5.64 -20.35 -2.97
N ALA A 125 -4.97 -19.46 -2.23
CA ALA A 125 -5.57 -18.21 -1.76
C ALA A 125 -5.68 -17.16 -2.88
N THR A 126 -4.66 -17.02 -3.73
CA THR A 126 -4.70 -16.07 -4.85
C THR A 126 -5.68 -16.48 -5.93
N ASP A 127 -5.88 -17.79 -6.12
CA ASP A 127 -6.83 -18.32 -7.10
C ASP A 127 -8.30 -18.08 -6.67
N ALA A 128 -8.52 -17.83 -5.38
CA ALA A 128 -9.83 -17.44 -4.84
C ALA A 128 -10.15 -15.93 -4.98
N VAL A 129 -9.18 -15.11 -5.42
CA VAL A 129 -9.38 -13.69 -5.67
C VAL A 129 -9.95 -13.50 -7.08
N VAL A 130 -11.23 -13.11 -7.15
CA VAL A 130 -12.00 -13.10 -8.40
C VAL A 130 -11.69 -11.92 -9.31
N SER A 131 -11.11 -10.84 -8.79
CA SER A 131 -10.69 -9.66 -9.57
C SER A 131 -9.74 -8.76 -8.79
N GLY A 132 -8.96 -7.94 -9.49
CA GLY A 132 -8.04 -7.00 -8.86
C GLY A 132 -6.78 -7.66 -8.31
N ILE A 133 -6.18 -8.58 -9.07
CA ILE A 133 -4.92 -9.26 -8.73
C ILE A 133 -3.97 -9.18 -9.94
N THR A 134 -2.68 -8.96 -9.67
CA THR A 134 -1.63 -9.14 -10.68
C THR A 134 -0.52 -10.02 -10.15
N PHE A 135 0.09 -10.80 -11.03
CA PHE A 135 1.14 -11.77 -10.69
C PHE A 135 2.52 -11.26 -11.08
N GLY A 136 3.54 -11.67 -10.33
CA GLY A 136 4.93 -11.27 -10.61
C GLY A 136 5.94 -11.53 -9.48
N GLY A 137 5.52 -12.06 -8.33
CA GLY A 137 6.40 -12.42 -7.21
C GLY A 137 7.02 -11.26 -6.43
N GLY A 138 6.65 -10.02 -6.72
CA GLY A 138 7.17 -8.82 -6.05
C GLY A 138 6.40 -8.39 -4.79
N GLY A 139 5.29 -9.05 -4.47
CA GLY A 139 4.44 -8.69 -3.32
C GLY A 139 3.56 -7.45 -3.54
N SER A 140 2.61 -7.25 -2.63
CA SER A 140 1.69 -6.12 -2.61
C SER A 140 1.77 -5.36 -1.30
N LEU A 141 1.88 -4.03 -1.39
CA LEU A 141 1.87 -3.16 -0.21
C LEU A 141 0.61 -3.32 0.64
N VAL A 142 -0.56 -3.52 0.03
CA VAL A 142 -1.80 -3.72 0.80
C VAL A 142 -1.78 -5.05 1.54
N ILE A 143 -1.21 -6.11 0.95
CA ILE A 143 -1.04 -7.40 1.62
C ILE A 143 0.00 -7.32 2.73
N GLU A 144 1.13 -6.65 2.47
CA GLU A 144 2.19 -6.41 3.45
C GLU A 144 1.65 -5.63 4.67
N THR A 145 0.84 -4.61 4.42
CA THR A 145 0.22 -3.80 5.48
C THR A 145 -0.84 -4.58 6.23
N LEU A 146 -1.63 -5.39 5.53
CA LEU A 146 -2.58 -6.31 6.16
C LEU A 146 -1.83 -7.29 7.08
N GLN A 147 -0.75 -7.90 6.60
CA GLN A 147 0.08 -8.85 7.36
C GLN A 147 0.61 -8.24 8.65
N ARG A 148 1.17 -7.01 8.59
CA ARG A 148 1.61 -6.30 9.81
C ARG A 148 0.47 -6.09 10.81
N LYS A 149 -0.73 -5.81 10.32
CA LYS A 149 -1.89 -5.54 11.16
C LYS A 149 -2.46 -6.79 11.83
N ILE A 150 -2.46 -7.91 11.12
CA ILE A 150 -2.95 -9.21 11.63
C ILE A 150 -1.86 -10.04 12.32
N GLY A 151 -0.61 -9.55 12.36
CA GLY A 151 0.51 -10.24 13.02
C GLY A 151 1.11 -11.42 12.24
N SER A 152 0.98 -11.42 10.90
CA SER A 152 1.65 -12.39 10.01
C SER A 152 3.00 -11.87 9.54
N THR A 153 3.84 -12.76 9.00
CA THR A 153 5.03 -12.38 8.20
C THR A 153 4.61 -11.41 7.10
N ASP A 154 5.29 -10.27 7.00
CA ASP A 154 5.00 -9.15 6.10
C ASP A 154 5.76 -9.24 4.78
N ASP A 155 5.58 -10.35 4.06
CA ASP A 155 6.23 -10.62 2.77
C ASP A 155 5.47 -10.06 1.54
N GLY A 156 4.30 -9.45 1.75
CA GLY A 156 3.44 -8.92 0.71
C GLY A 156 2.75 -9.97 -0.17
N LEU A 157 2.86 -11.26 0.17
CA LEU A 157 2.28 -12.36 -0.58
C LEU A 157 1.06 -12.94 0.15
N LEU A 158 -0.03 -13.07 -0.58
CA LEU A 158 -1.25 -13.70 -0.10
C LEU A 158 -1.08 -15.21 -0.21
N GLY A 159 -0.85 -15.86 0.93
CA GLY A 159 -0.70 -17.30 1.04
C GLY A 159 -1.39 -17.86 2.29
N PRO A 160 -1.31 -19.17 2.52
CA PRO A 160 -2.05 -19.84 3.61
C PRO A 160 -1.75 -19.28 4.99
N ASN A 161 -0.51 -18.85 5.26
CA ASN A 161 -0.16 -18.24 6.55
C ASN A 161 -0.87 -16.88 6.75
N THR A 162 -0.88 -16.03 5.72
CA THR A 162 -1.62 -14.76 5.73
C THR A 162 -3.11 -14.99 5.91
N VAL A 163 -3.66 -16.02 5.26
CA VAL A 163 -5.08 -16.38 5.39
C VAL A 163 -5.40 -16.89 6.78
N SER A 164 -4.59 -17.77 7.37
CA SER A 164 -4.77 -18.26 8.74
C SER A 164 -4.74 -17.11 9.75
N ALA A 165 -3.76 -16.21 9.63
CA ALA A 165 -3.69 -15.03 10.51
C ALA A 165 -4.90 -14.11 10.33
N LEU A 166 -5.41 -13.95 9.10
CA LEU A 166 -6.60 -13.15 8.84
C LEU A 166 -7.85 -13.81 9.44
N GLN A 167 -7.93 -15.14 9.37
CA GLN A 167 -9.01 -15.91 9.99
C GLN A 167 -9.01 -15.79 11.50
N GLU A 168 -7.83 -15.86 12.13
CA GLU A 168 -7.66 -15.61 13.57
C GLU A 168 -8.07 -14.19 13.93
N TYR A 169 -7.59 -13.20 13.18
CA TYR A 169 -7.89 -11.78 13.41
C TYR A 169 -9.38 -11.47 13.34
N LEU A 170 -10.09 -12.08 12.40
CA LEU A 170 -11.53 -11.87 12.17
C LEU A 170 -12.43 -12.86 12.93
N GLY A 171 -11.85 -13.77 13.72
CA GLY A 171 -12.60 -14.74 14.51
C GLY A 171 -13.38 -15.77 13.69
N THR A 172 -12.87 -16.16 12.53
CA THR A 172 -13.44 -17.23 11.69
C THR A 172 -12.71 -18.56 11.89
N VAL A 173 -13.20 -19.63 11.26
CA VAL A 173 -12.50 -20.94 11.26
C VAL A 173 -11.12 -20.76 10.63
N VAL A 174 -10.08 -21.22 11.33
CA VAL A 174 -8.69 -21.13 10.90
C VAL A 174 -8.32 -22.41 10.14
N ASP A 175 -8.40 -22.35 8.81
CA ASP A 175 -8.07 -23.45 7.89
C ASP A 175 -7.04 -23.05 6.82
N GLY A 176 -6.60 -21.78 6.80
CA GLY A 176 -5.66 -21.24 5.83
C GLY A 176 -6.21 -21.12 4.40
N VAL A 177 -7.53 -21.28 4.23
CA VAL A 177 -8.21 -21.40 2.94
C VAL A 177 -9.23 -20.28 2.73
N ILE A 178 -9.17 -19.65 1.56
CA ILE A 178 -10.27 -18.82 1.07
C ILE A 178 -11.24 -19.73 0.29
N SER A 179 -12.38 -20.08 0.88
CA SER A 179 -13.43 -20.92 0.28
C SER A 179 -14.33 -20.15 -0.71
N ASP A 180 -15.14 -20.87 -1.49
CA ASP A 180 -16.13 -20.27 -2.40
C ASP A 180 -17.56 -20.69 -1.96
N PRO A 181 -18.38 -19.79 -1.40
CA PRO A 181 -18.05 -18.44 -0.89
C PRO A 181 -17.34 -18.48 0.46
N SER A 182 -16.44 -17.52 0.72
CA SER A 182 -15.58 -17.54 1.90
C SER A 182 -16.20 -16.88 3.13
N LEU A 183 -16.15 -17.58 4.26
CA LEU A 183 -16.53 -17.01 5.56
C LEU A 183 -15.57 -15.89 6.01
N VAL A 184 -14.26 -16.06 5.80
CA VAL A 184 -13.25 -15.03 6.14
C VAL A 184 -13.41 -13.80 5.27
N VAL A 185 -13.75 -13.95 3.99
CA VAL A 185 -14.02 -12.79 3.12
C VAL A 185 -15.31 -12.08 3.54
N LYS A 186 -16.37 -12.81 3.92
CA LYS A 186 -17.57 -12.17 4.49
C LYS A 186 -17.26 -11.42 5.76
N ALA A 187 -16.41 -11.97 6.64
CA ALA A 187 -15.98 -11.29 7.85
C ALA A 187 -15.17 -10.03 7.53
N LEU A 188 -14.25 -10.11 6.57
CA LEU A 188 -13.46 -8.98 6.08
C LEU A 188 -14.36 -7.87 5.52
N GLN A 189 -15.32 -8.22 4.65
CA GLN A 189 -16.28 -7.27 4.08
C GLN A 189 -17.11 -6.59 5.18
N ARG A 190 -17.58 -7.34 6.19
CA ARG A 190 -18.28 -6.74 7.34
C ARG A 190 -17.39 -5.78 8.12
N ALA A 191 -16.13 -6.15 8.36
CA ALA A 191 -15.19 -5.31 9.10
C ALA A 191 -14.90 -4.00 8.34
N LEU A 192 -14.69 -4.09 7.03
CA LEU A 192 -14.52 -2.94 6.14
C LEU A 192 -15.78 -2.05 6.09
N ASN A 193 -16.98 -2.65 6.09
CA ASN A 193 -18.24 -1.93 6.17
C ASN A 193 -18.49 -1.29 7.55
N ALA A 194 -17.86 -1.80 8.60
CA ALA A 194 -17.95 -1.23 9.95
C ALA A 194 -16.85 -0.20 10.22
N GLY A 195 -15.85 -0.06 9.33
CA GLY A 195 -14.70 0.81 9.53
C GLY A 195 -13.81 0.38 10.70
N ASN A 196 -13.87 -0.90 11.09
CA ASN A 196 -13.18 -1.44 12.27
C ASN A 196 -12.12 -2.48 11.92
N LEU A 197 -11.64 -2.48 10.66
CA LEU A 197 -10.51 -3.32 10.30
C LEU A 197 -9.29 -2.91 11.10
#